data_AF-A0A962G8I6-F1
#
_entry.id   AF-A0A962G8I6-F1
#
_cell.length_a   1.000
_cell.length_b   1.000
_cell.length_c   1.000
_cell.angle_alpha   90.00
_cell.angle_beta   90.00
_cell.angle_gamma   90.00
#
_symmetry.space_group_name_H-M   'P 1'
#
loop_
_entity.id
_entity.type
_entity.pdbx_description
1 polymer ?
#
loop_
_entity_poly.entity_id
_entity_poly.type
_entity_poly.pdbx_seq_one_letter_code
_entity_poly.pdbx_strand_id
1 'polypeptide(L)'
;DGIRLKEGTGGHLVNGVVKGYDKDGKACLFITNAPTYAAAGSPTALSGNTTIDHVFLNCATQFKQDDGAPWTAEAFFTAQAGNSTSDAMLDGYLPMANSPVLGGGRLIPDGFFEPAPYAGAFGGPDGDWTRAWTYRVQ
;
A
#
# COMPACT_ATOMS: atom_id res chain seq x y z
N ASP A 1 -10.47 3.32 -6.31
CA ASP A 1 -9.51 2.28 -5.95
C ASP A 1 -8.69 2.87 -4.81
N GLY A 2 -8.22 2.07 -3.86
CA GLY A 2 -7.38 2.58 -2.78
C GLY A 2 -6.08 3.17 -3.35
N ILE A 3 -5.43 2.39 -4.20
CA ILE A 3 -4.27 2.78 -5.00
C ILE A 3 -4.59 2.52 -6.46
N ARG A 4 -4.48 3.55 -7.31
CA ARG A 4 -4.56 3.42 -8.75
C ARG A 4 -3.28 3.93 -9.41
N LEU A 5 -2.48 3.01 -9.95
CA LEU A 5 -1.29 3.35 -10.73
C LEU A 5 -1.70 3.43 -12.20
N LYS A 6 -1.49 4.60 -12.81
CA LYS A 6 -1.92 4.87 -14.18
C LYS A 6 -1.02 5.86 -14.91
N GLU A 7 -1.20 5.98 -16.22
CA GLU A 7 -0.55 6.99 -17.07
C GLU A 7 0.98 7.07 -16.90
N GLY A 8 1.66 5.94 -16.70
CA GLY A 8 3.12 5.92 -16.57
C GLY A 8 3.64 6.29 -15.18
N THR A 9 2.85 5.99 -14.12
CA THR A 9 3.30 6.15 -12.73
C THR A 9 4.61 5.40 -12.53
N GLY A 10 5.67 6.12 -12.11
CA GLY A 10 7.01 5.59 -11.81
C GLY A 10 7.44 5.98 -10.40
N GLY A 11 6.66 5.58 -9.39
CA GLY A 11 6.90 5.92 -7.99
C GLY A 11 7.29 4.72 -7.14
N HIS A 12 7.85 5.00 -5.96
CA HIS A 12 8.16 4.02 -4.94
C HIS A 12 7.15 4.14 -3.80
N LEU A 13 6.28 3.15 -3.66
CA LEU A 13 5.27 3.09 -2.61
C LEU A 13 5.76 2.11 -1.54
N VAL A 14 5.96 2.63 -0.33
CA VAL A 14 6.53 1.86 0.78
C VAL A 14 5.78 2.16 2.07
N ASN A 15 5.67 1.17 2.97
CA ASN A 15 5.05 1.30 4.30
C ASN A 15 3.60 1.81 4.27
N GLY A 16 2.77 1.25 3.39
CA GLY A 16 1.38 1.65 3.20
C GLY A 16 0.39 0.67 3.84
N VAL A 17 -0.79 1.18 4.22
CA VAL A 17 -1.95 0.34 4.55
C VAL A 17 -3.17 0.88 3.81
N VAL A 18 -3.87 -0.01 3.11
CA VAL A 18 -5.14 0.28 2.44
C VAL A 18 -6.19 -0.66 3.04
N LYS A 19 -7.16 -0.11 3.76
CA LYS A 19 -8.23 -0.88 4.42
C LYS A 19 -9.61 -0.33 4.03
N GLY A 20 -10.58 -1.23 3.88
CA GLY A 20 -12.02 -0.88 3.79
C GLY A 20 -12.44 -0.13 2.53
N TYR A 21 -11.69 -0.26 1.44
CA TYR A 21 -12.05 0.36 0.16
C TYR A 21 -13.03 -0.54 -0.62
N ASP A 22 -14.32 -0.44 -0.29
CA ASP A 22 -15.33 -1.41 -0.73
C ASP A 22 -16.39 -0.82 -1.68
N LYS A 23 -16.07 0.28 -2.35
CA LYS A 23 -16.97 0.87 -3.36
C LYS A 23 -17.12 -0.08 -4.56
N ASP A 24 -18.36 -0.27 -5.04
CA ASP A 24 -18.66 -1.11 -6.20
C ASP A 24 -17.74 -0.83 -7.40
N GLY A 25 -17.18 -1.91 -7.95
CA GLY A 25 -16.27 -1.87 -9.11
C GLY A 25 -14.87 -1.31 -8.81
N LYS A 26 -14.50 -1.13 -7.53
CA LYS A 26 -13.18 -0.69 -7.07
C LYS A 26 -12.45 -1.79 -6.32
N ALA A 27 -11.12 -1.64 -6.24
CA ALA A 27 -10.27 -2.52 -5.45
C ALA A 27 -9.26 -1.72 -4.60
N CYS A 28 -8.57 -2.43 -3.70
CA CYS A 28 -7.41 -1.92 -2.97
C CYS A 28 -6.29 -1.47 -3.92
N LEU A 29 -5.94 -2.30 -4.90
CA LEU A 29 -4.94 -1.99 -5.93
C LEU A 29 -5.50 -2.18 -7.34
N PHE A 30 -5.30 -1.17 -8.18
CA PHE A 30 -5.59 -1.22 -9.61
C PHE A 30 -4.41 -0.63 -10.42
N ILE A 31 -3.83 -1.44 -11.30
CA ILE A 31 -2.78 -1.02 -12.24
C ILE A 31 -3.39 -0.99 -13.63
N THR A 32 -3.09 0.06 -14.41
CA THR A 32 -3.72 0.30 -15.70
C THR A 32 -2.80 1.08 -16.63
N ASN A 33 -3.10 1.02 -17.93
CA ASN A 33 -2.41 1.70 -19.03
C ASN A 33 -1.01 1.13 -19.32
N ALA A 34 -0.72 0.92 -20.60
CA ALA A 34 0.56 0.38 -21.07
C ALA A 34 1.82 1.10 -20.54
N PRO A 35 1.87 2.45 -20.42
CA PRO A 35 3.05 3.11 -19.87
C PRO A 35 3.34 2.75 -18.41
N THR A 36 2.32 2.48 -17.59
CA THR A 36 2.52 2.06 -16.19
C THR A 36 3.08 0.65 -16.13
N TYR A 37 2.57 -0.26 -16.96
CA TYR A 37 3.11 -1.61 -17.07
C TYR A 37 4.57 -1.60 -17.53
N ALA A 38 4.92 -0.74 -18.49
CA ALA A 38 6.30 -0.53 -18.92
C ALA A 38 7.19 0.04 -17.79
N ALA A 39 6.67 1.00 -17.03
CA ALA A 39 7.36 1.57 -15.88
C ALA A 39 7.52 0.58 -14.72
N ALA A 40 6.64 -0.42 -14.59
CA ALA A 40 6.71 -1.44 -13.53
C ALA A 40 7.60 -2.65 -13.91
N GLY A 41 7.76 -2.94 -15.20
CA GLY A 41 8.43 -4.16 -15.67
C GLY A 41 7.46 -5.34 -15.62
N SER A 42 7.91 -6.51 -15.14
CA SER A 42 7.04 -7.67 -14.92
C SER A 42 7.25 -8.27 -13.52
N PRO A 43 6.30 -9.08 -13.02
CA PRO A 43 6.45 -9.75 -11.73
C PRO A 43 7.72 -10.60 -11.58
N THR A 44 8.30 -11.08 -12.69
CA THR A 44 9.54 -11.89 -12.68
C THR A 44 10.78 -11.07 -13.06
N ALA A 45 10.61 -9.83 -13.50
CA ALA A 45 11.66 -8.92 -13.93
C ALA A 45 11.20 -7.47 -13.67
N LEU A 46 11.18 -7.10 -12.39
CA LEU A 46 10.78 -5.76 -11.96
C LEU A 46 11.76 -4.72 -12.54
N SER A 47 11.25 -3.62 -13.07
CA SER A 47 12.09 -2.55 -13.64
C SER A 47 12.83 -1.74 -12.55
N GLY A 48 12.25 -1.67 -11.36
CA GLY A 48 12.65 -0.77 -10.28
C GLY A 48 12.09 0.65 -10.38
N ASN A 49 11.54 1.07 -11.53
CA ASN A 49 11.01 2.44 -11.68
C ASN A 49 9.65 2.62 -10.99
N THR A 50 8.85 1.55 -10.91
CA THR A 50 7.63 1.52 -10.10
C THR A 50 7.77 0.37 -9.12
N THR A 51 7.60 0.67 -7.84
CA THR A 51 7.67 -0.36 -6.78
C THR A 51 6.55 -0.15 -5.78
N ILE A 52 6.10 -1.26 -5.20
CA ILE A 52 5.18 -1.33 -4.07
C ILE A 52 5.73 -2.40 -3.13
N ASP A 53 6.26 -2.02 -1.97
CA ASP A 53 6.85 -2.94 -0.99
C ASP A 53 6.45 -2.58 0.45
N HIS A 54 6.36 -3.58 1.33
CA HIS A 54 5.91 -3.38 2.72
C HIS A 54 4.53 -2.70 2.82
N VAL A 55 3.63 -3.02 1.89
CA VAL A 55 2.25 -2.52 1.85
C VAL A 55 1.25 -3.59 2.26
N PHE A 56 0.25 -3.21 3.04
CA PHE A 56 -0.86 -4.07 3.45
C PHE A 56 -2.15 -3.69 2.73
N LEU A 57 -2.80 -4.65 2.09
CA LEU A 57 -4.08 -4.48 1.43
C LEU A 57 -5.17 -5.30 2.14
N ASN A 58 -6.20 -4.63 2.65
CA ASN A 58 -7.31 -5.26 3.37
C ASN A 58 -8.65 -4.64 2.92
N CYS A 59 -9.05 -4.95 1.69
CA CYS A 59 -10.34 -4.56 1.11
C CYS A 59 -11.18 -5.78 0.73
N ALA A 60 -12.50 -5.60 0.53
CA ALA A 60 -13.38 -6.63 0.01
C ALA A 60 -12.93 -7.13 -1.37
N THR A 61 -12.42 -6.22 -2.22
CA THR A 61 -11.71 -6.58 -3.47
C THR A 61 -10.28 -6.10 -3.38
N GLN A 62 -9.33 -7.03 -3.33
CA GLN A 62 -7.92 -6.69 -3.17
C GLN A 62 -7.31 -6.12 -4.45
N PHE A 63 -7.53 -6.81 -5.57
CA PHE A 63 -6.94 -6.46 -6.85
C PHE A 63 -8.01 -6.33 -7.92
N LYS A 64 -7.86 -5.30 -8.76
CA LYS A 64 -8.60 -5.16 -10.01
C LYS A 64 -7.65 -5.35 -11.19
N GLN A 65 -8.15 -6.02 -12.23
CA GLN A 65 -7.40 -6.22 -13.48
C GLN A 65 -7.89 -5.28 -14.56
N ASP A 66 -6.93 -4.80 -15.36
CA ASP A 66 -7.19 -4.04 -16.59
C ASP A 66 -7.34 -5.02 -17.75
N ASP A 67 -8.27 -4.78 -18.67
CA ASP A 67 -8.60 -5.73 -19.75
C ASP A 67 -7.42 -5.96 -20.72
N GLY A 68 -6.47 -5.02 -20.77
CA GLY A 68 -5.23 -5.11 -21.57
C GLY A 68 -3.97 -5.40 -20.75
N ALA A 69 -4.09 -5.87 -19.51
CA ALA A 69 -2.95 -6.08 -18.63
C ALA A 69 -2.02 -7.20 -19.13
N PRO A 70 -0.70 -6.95 -19.27
CA PRO A 70 0.27 -8.00 -19.61
C PRO A 70 0.53 -8.98 -18.44
N TRP A 71 0.14 -8.61 -17.22
CA TRP A 71 0.26 -9.41 -16.00
C TRP A 71 -0.73 -8.89 -14.95
N THR A 72 -1.01 -9.69 -13.91
CA THR A 72 -2.00 -9.30 -12.89
C THR A 72 -1.40 -8.34 -11.86
N ALA A 73 -2.21 -7.40 -11.37
CA ALA A 73 -1.81 -6.50 -10.28
C ALA A 73 -1.41 -7.28 -9.00
N GLU A 74 -2.05 -8.44 -8.78
CA GLU A 74 -1.71 -9.36 -7.69
C GLU A 74 -0.29 -9.91 -7.86
N ALA A 75 0.05 -10.43 -9.04
CA ALA A 75 1.38 -10.99 -9.29
C ALA A 75 2.48 -9.94 -9.06
N PHE A 76 2.27 -8.71 -9.53
CA PHE A 76 3.22 -7.60 -9.31
C PHE A 76 3.35 -7.23 -7.84
N PHE A 77 2.25 -7.23 -7.08
CA PHE A 77 2.25 -6.98 -5.64
C PHE A 77 2.95 -8.09 -4.87
N THR A 78 2.64 -9.35 -5.13
CA THR A 78 3.23 -10.50 -4.41
C THR A 78 4.69 -10.75 -4.76
N ALA A 79 5.17 -10.23 -5.89
CA ALA A 79 6.58 -10.32 -6.29
C ALA A 79 7.52 -9.41 -5.47
N GLN A 80 6.96 -8.53 -4.64
CA GLN A 80 7.72 -7.53 -3.89
C GLN A 80 7.68 -7.80 -2.39
N ALA A 81 8.79 -7.44 -1.72
CA ALA A 81 9.02 -7.80 -0.33
C ALA A 81 8.04 -7.12 0.63
N GLY A 82 7.70 -7.81 1.73
CA GLY A 82 6.91 -7.25 2.83
C GLY A 82 5.43 -6.99 2.53
N ASN A 83 5.00 -7.16 1.28
CA ASN A 83 3.61 -6.98 0.90
C ASN A 83 2.71 -8.08 1.49
N SER A 84 1.50 -7.70 1.89
CA SER A 84 0.56 -8.59 2.55
C SER A 84 -0.89 -8.24 2.23
N THR A 85 -1.74 -9.26 2.17
CA THR A 85 -3.21 -9.12 2.08
C THR A 85 -3.93 -9.53 3.37
N SER A 86 -3.17 -9.84 4.43
CA SER A 86 -3.69 -10.17 5.75
C SER A 86 -4.42 -8.99 6.38
N ASP A 87 -5.32 -9.27 7.32
CA ASP A 87 -5.98 -8.24 8.12
C ASP A 87 -4.92 -7.35 8.79
N ALA A 88 -5.04 -6.04 8.57
CA ALA A 88 -4.15 -5.05 9.15
C ALA A 88 -4.42 -4.82 10.64
N MET A 89 -5.50 -5.38 11.21
CA MET A 89 -5.82 -5.33 12.64
C MET A 89 -5.84 -3.89 13.18
N LEU A 90 -6.61 -3.03 12.51
CA LEU A 90 -6.79 -1.64 12.91
C LEU A 90 -8.07 -1.46 13.73
N ASP A 91 -7.98 -0.68 14.81
CA ASP A 91 -9.11 -0.09 15.54
C ASP A 91 -9.29 1.35 15.05
N GLY A 92 -10.38 1.59 14.30
CA GLY A 92 -10.49 2.76 13.44
C GLY A 92 -9.34 2.82 12.43
N TYR A 93 -8.53 3.89 12.52
CA TYR A 93 -7.34 4.12 11.70
C TYR A 93 -6.01 3.81 12.42
N LEU A 94 -6.06 3.43 13.71
CA LEU A 94 -4.89 3.13 14.52
C LEU A 94 -4.63 1.62 14.57
N PRO A 95 -3.36 1.17 14.58
CA PRO A 95 -3.06 -0.25 14.76
C PRO A 95 -3.39 -0.72 16.18
N MET A 96 -3.96 -1.92 16.29
CA MET A 96 -4.08 -2.63 17.57
C MET A 96 -2.71 -3.15 18.04
N ALA A 97 -2.58 -3.47 19.33
CA ALA A 97 -1.31 -3.85 19.96
C ALA A 97 -0.58 -5.05 19.31
N ASN A 98 -1.31 -5.96 18.65
CA ASN A 98 -0.78 -7.12 17.95
C ASN A 98 -0.93 -7.02 16.43
N SER A 99 -1.15 -5.80 15.90
CA SER A 99 -1.29 -5.60 14.47
C SER A 99 -0.02 -5.99 13.72
N PRO A 100 -0.13 -6.73 12.60
CA PRO A 100 1.04 -7.12 11.81
C PRO A 100 1.73 -5.92 11.16
N VAL A 101 1.05 -4.77 11.05
CA VAL A 101 1.63 -3.57 10.45
C VAL A 101 2.69 -2.94 11.35
N LEU A 102 2.68 -3.21 12.67
CA LEU A 102 3.62 -2.62 13.63
C LEU A 102 5.07 -3.08 13.43
N GLY A 103 5.27 -4.29 12.89
CA GLY A 103 6.58 -4.82 12.50
C GLY A 103 6.72 -5.07 11.01
N GLY A 104 5.73 -4.66 10.23
CA GLY A 104 5.66 -4.89 8.78
C GLY A 104 6.28 -3.78 7.94
N GLY A 105 6.80 -2.71 8.56
CA GLY A 105 7.42 -1.60 7.87
C GLY A 105 8.89 -1.85 7.52
N ARG A 106 9.34 -1.22 6.44
CA ARG A 106 10.74 -1.10 6.06
C ARG A 106 11.32 0.20 6.60
N LEU A 107 12.44 0.10 7.32
CA LEU A 107 13.20 1.28 7.69
C LEU A 107 13.83 1.91 6.46
N ILE A 108 13.61 3.21 6.27
CA ILE A 108 14.22 4.02 5.22
C ILE A 108 15.28 4.89 5.91
N PRO A 109 16.56 4.50 5.85
CA PRO A 109 17.62 5.28 6.46
C PRO A 109 17.99 6.43 5.52
N ASP A 110 17.27 7.53 5.65
CA ASP A 110 17.67 8.80 5.06
C ASP A 110 17.81 9.90 6.12
N GLY A 111 18.36 11.04 5.73
CA GLY A 111 18.59 12.16 6.64
C GLY A 111 17.39 13.11 6.76
N PHE A 112 16.28 12.81 6.09
CA PHE A 112 15.10 13.67 5.99
C PHE A 112 13.94 13.15 6.84
N PHE A 113 13.65 11.85 6.78
CA PHE A 113 12.57 11.20 7.52
C PHE A 113 13.08 10.51 8.78
N GLU A 114 12.23 10.48 9.81
CA GLU A 114 12.42 9.60 10.96
C GLU A 114 12.10 8.15 10.56
N PRO A 115 12.97 7.17 10.87
CA PRO A 115 12.71 5.78 10.53
C PRO A 115 11.46 5.24 11.24
N ALA A 116 10.47 4.77 10.46
CA ALA A 116 9.27 4.13 10.96
C ALA A 116 9.32 2.60 10.75
N PRO A 117 9.36 1.77 11.81
CA PRO A 117 9.38 0.31 11.69
C PRO A 117 8.02 -0.31 11.34
N TYR A 118 6.98 0.51 11.15
CA TYR A 118 5.61 0.10 10.91
C TYR A 118 5.13 0.55 9.53
N ALA A 119 4.13 -0.15 9.00
CA ALA A 119 3.39 0.25 7.81
C ALA A 119 2.16 1.07 8.20
N GLY A 120 1.86 2.11 7.41
CA GLY A 120 0.79 3.06 7.67
C GLY A 120 1.27 4.33 8.40
N ALA A 121 0.31 5.18 8.75
CA ALA A 121 0.60 6.52 9.26
C ALA A 121 0.95 6.58 10.76
N PHE A 122 0.64 5.52 11.53
CA PHE A 122 0.75 5.54 12.99
C PHE A 122 1.34 4.23 13.50
N GLY A 123 2.30 4.32 14.42
CA GLY A 123 2.80 3.19 15.20
C GLY A 123 1.99 2.93 16.47
N GLY A 124 0.99 3.77 16.75
CA GLY A 124 0.16 3.71 17.95
C GLY A 124 -0.51 5.05 18.24
N PRO A 125 -1.34 5.12 19.30
CA PRO A 125 -2.14 6.29 19.64
C PRO A 125 -1.31 7.52 20.08
N ASP A 126 -0.09 7.33 20.58
CA ASP A 126 0.77 8.43 21.04
C ASP A 126 1.36 9.25 19.87
N GLY A 127 1.46 8.64 18.68
CA GLY A 127 1.93 9.30 17.46
C GLY A 127 0.80 9.89 16.60
N ASP A 128 -0.43 9.89 17.11
CA ASP A 128 -1.61 10.35 16.37
C ASP A 128 -1.66 11.87 16.26
N TRP A 129 -0.97 12.39 15.25
CA TRP A 129 -0.93 13.80 14.92
C TRP A 129 -2.30 14.35 14.51
N THR A 130 -3.29 13.53 14.12
CA THR A 130 -4.59 14.02 13.65
C THR A 130 -5.42 14.67 14.75
N ARG A 131 -5.18 14.31 16.02
CA ARG A 131 -5.90 14.82 17.20
C ARG A 131 -5.81 16.34 17.37
N ALA A 132 -4.74 16.96 16.87
CA ALA A 132 -4.56 18.41 16.92
C ALA A 132 -4.92 19.12 15.60
N TRP A 133 -5.24 18.36 14.55
CA TRP A 133 -5.42 18.87 13.19
C TRP A 133 -6.82 18.64 12.63
N THR A 134 -7.63 17.84 13.31
CA THR A 134 -8.98 17.48 12.85
C THR A 134 -9.99 17.55 13.99
N TYR A 135 -11.21 17.99 13.68
CA TYR A 135 -12.32 18.01 14.61
C TYR A 135 -13.22 16.80 14.32
N ARG A 136 -13.41 15.93 15.33
CA ARG A 136 -14.13 14.62 15.26
C ARG A 136 -13.39 13.52 14.50
N VAL A 137 -12.29 13.03 15.07
CA VAL A 137 -11.72 11.75 14.64
C VAL A 137 -12.57 10.64 15.27
N GLN A 138 -13.22 9.82 14.44
CA GLN A 138 -14.00 8.64 14.82
C GLN A 138 -13.38 7.40 14.19
#